data_AF-A0A386JLY0-F1
#
_entry.id   AF-A0A386JLY0-F1
#
_cell.length_a   1.000
_cell.length_b   1.000
_cell.length_c   1.000
_cell.angle_alpha   90.00
_cell.angle_beta   90.00
_cell.angle_gamma   90.00
#
_symmetry.space_group_name_H-M   'P 1'
#
loop_
_entity.id
_entity.type
_entity.pdbx_description
1 polymer ?
#
loop_
_entity_poly.entity_id
_entity_poly.type
_entity_poly.pdbx_seq_one_letter_code
_entity_poly.pdbx_strand_id
1 'polypeptide(L)'
;MAVTKKPDLSDPILRAKLAKGMGHNYYGEPAWPNDLLYMFPVVILGTFACVIGLAVLDPAAIGEPANPFATPLEILPEWYFYSVFQILRTVPNKLLGVVLMAGVPAGLLLVPFIENINKFQNPFRRPVATTVFLFSVVVSVWLNHESVLWILASK
;
A
#
# COMPACT_ATOMS: atom_id res chain seq x y z
N MET A 1 3.19 -32.99 3.65
CA MET A 1 4.47 -32.43 4.14
C MET A 1 5.21 -31.92 2.91
N ALA A 2 5.49 -30.62 2.81
CA ALA A 2 6.09 -30.02 1.62
C ALA A 2 7.55 -30.49 1.42
N VAL A 3 8.03 -30.53 0.17
CA VAL A 3 9.44 -30.83 -0.13
C VAL A 3 10.26 -29.59 0.20
N THR A 4 10.95 -29.61 1.34
CA THR A 4 11.76 -28.49 1.81
C THR A 4 13.25 -28.81 1.74
N LYS A 5 14.02 -27.97 1.04
CA LYS A 5 15.48 -27.99 1.05
C LYS A 5 16.02 -27.21 2.26
N LYS A 6 16.90 -27.81 3.06
CA LYS A 6 17.58 -27.13 4.17
C LYS A 6 18.74 -26.25 3.65
N PRO A 7 19.10 -25.16 4.35
CA PRO A 7 20.26 -24.35 3.98
C PRO A 7 21.57 -25.14 4.14
N ASP A 8 22.44 -25.08 3.13
CA ASP A 8 23.77 -25.69 3.18
C ASP A 8 24.77 -24.74 3.84
N LEU A 9 24.96 -24.91 5.14
CA LEU A 9 25.89 -24.08 5.92
C LEU A 9 27.36 -24.48 5.72
N SER A 10 27.66 -25.50 4.92
CA SER A 10 29.04 -25.84 4.56
C SER A 10 29.57 -24.97 3.42
N ASP A 11 28.69 -24.42 2.57
CA ASP A 11 29.06 -23.54 1.46
C ASP A 11 29.51 -22.15 1.95
N PRO A 12 30.80 -21.78 1.75
CA PRO A 12 31.30 -20.47 2.16
C PRO A 12 30.64 -19.32 1.38
N ILE A 13 30.17 -19.54 0.15
CA ILE A 13 29.51 -18.52 -0.67
C ILE A 13 28.14 -18.19 -0.08
N LEU A 14 27.34 -19.21 0.27
CA LEU A 14 26.04 -19.00 0.91
C LEU A 14 26.20 -18.28 2.25
N ARG A 15 27.18 -18.68 3.08
CA ARG A 15 27.45 -17.99 4.36
C ARG A 15 27.81 -16.52 4.17
N ALA A 16 28.65 -16.20 3.18
CA ALA A 16 29.01 -14.82 2.88
C ALA A 16 27.81 -13.97 2.43
N LYS A 17 26.84 -14.56 1.70
CA LYS A 17 25.59 -13.90 1.33
C LYS A 17 24.67 -13.68 2.53
N LEU A 18 24.49 -14.71 3.37
CA LEU A 18 23.64 -14.64 4.57
C LEU A 18 24.14 -13.59 5.57
N ALA A 19 25.47 -13.44 5.72
CA ALA A 19 26.06 -12.41 6.57
C ALA A 19 25.70 -10.98 6.12
N LYS A 20 25.34 -10.80 4.85
CA LYS A 20 24.89 -9.53 4.25
C LYS A 20 23.36 -9.42 4.16
N GLY A 21 22.61 -10.37 4.73
CA GLY A 21 21.14 -10.42 4.63
C GLY A 21 20.60 -10.87 3.27
N MET A 22 21.43 -11.54 2.46
CA MET A 22 21.07 -12.05 1.13
C MET A 22 21.10 -13.58 1.08
N GLY A 23 20.63 -14.18 -0.01
CA GLY A 23 20.73 -15.63 -0.22
C GLY A 23 19.66 -16.46 0.48
N HIS A 24 18.61 -15.81 1.00
CA HIS A 24 17.46 -16.47 1.61
C HIS A 24 16.58 -17.27 0.62
N ASN A 25 16.89 -17.22 -0.68
CA ASN A 25 16.26 -17.99 -1.76
C ASN A 25 16.94 -19.35 -2.06
N TYR A 26 18.03 -19.71 -1.38
CA TYR A 26 18.79 -20.96 -1.65
C TYR A 26 18.24 -22.21 -0.93
N TYR A 27 17.27 -22.01 -0.03
CA TYR A 27 16.64 -23.03 0.80
C TYR A 27 15.13 -22.79 0.86
N GLY A 28 14.38 -23.76 1.37
CA GLY A 28 12.92 -23.73 1.39
C GLY A 28 12.32 -24.59 0.28
N GLU A 29 11.13 -24.21 -0.17
CA GLU A 29 10.43 -24.88 -1.25
C GLU A 29 10.98 -24.48 -2.62
N PRO A 30 11.15 -25.41 -3.59
CA PRO A 30 11.54 -25.04 -4.95
C PRO A 30 10.50 -24.12 -5.60
N ALA A 31 10.94 -22.93 -6.04
CA ALA A 31 10.05 -21.98 -6.71
C ALA A 31 9.40 -22.57 -7.97
N TRP A 32 10.16 -23.34 -8.75
CA TRP A 32 9.66 -24.11 -9.89
C TRP A 32 9.60 -25.60 -9.57
N PRO A 33 8.51 -26.32 -9.93
CA PRO A 33 7.26 -25.80 -10.49
C PRO A 33 6.26 -25.34 -9.41
N ASN A 34 6.52 -25.65 -8.13
CA ASN A 34 5.49 -25.63 -7.08
C ASN A 34 4.78 -24.27 -6.93
N ASP A 35 5.54 -23.18 -6.83
CA ASP A 35 4.96 -21.85 -6.62
C ASP A 35 4.66 -21.19 -7.98
N LEU A 36 5.66 -21.12 -8.85
CA LEU A 36 5.58 -20.40 -10.12
C LEU A 36 4.61 -21.00 -11.14
N LEU A 37 4.51 -22.33 -11.23
CA LEU A 37 3.64 -22.97 -12.21
C LEU A 37 2.26 -23.30 -11.64
N TYR A 38 2.16 -23.66 -10.36
CA TYR A 38 0.88 -24.08 -9.79
C TYR A 38 0.18 -22.98 -9.00
N MET A 39 0.89 -22.28 -8.11
CA MET A 39 0.24 -21.26 -7.26
C MET A 39 0.00 -19.94 -7.99
N PHE A 40 0.96 -19.49 -8.81
CA PHE A 40 0.85 -18.19 -9.49
C PHE A 40 -0.37 -18.12 -10.43
N PRO A 41 -0.64 -19.12 -11.30
CA PRO A 41 -1.85 -19.08 -12.13
C PRO A 41 -3.15 -19.09 -11.32
N VAL A 42 -3.18 -19.78 -10.17
CA VAL A 42 -4.37 -19.77 -9.29
C VAL A 42 -4.62 -18.37 -8.74
N VAL A 43 -3.58 -17.65 -8.30
CA VAL A 43 -3.71 -16.26 -7.84
C VAL A 43 -4.12 -15.33 -8.98
N ILE A 44 -3.52 -15.48 -10.16
CA ILE A 44 -3.83 -14.66 -11.34
C ILE A 44 -5.28 -14.87 -11.77
N LEU A 45 -5.70 -16.12 -11.96
CA LEU A 45 -7.06 -16.43 -12.39
C LEU A 45 -8.09 -16.07 -11.31
N GLY A 46 -7.76 -16.25 -10.03
CA GLY A 46 -8.62 -15.86 -8.91
C GLY A 46 -8.85 -14.36 -8.84
N THR A 47 -7.78 -13.55 -8.92
CA THR A 47 -7.90 -12.08 -8.93
C THR A 47 -8.64 -11.59 -10.17
N PHE A 48 -8.37 -12.15 -11.35
CA PHE A 48 -9.05 -11.82 -12.59
C PHE A 48 -10.54 -12.16 -12.55
N ALA A 49 -10.89 -13.34 -12.02
CA ALA A 49 -12.28 -13.75 -11.85
C ALA A 49 -13.05 -12.81 -10.91
N CYS A 50 -12.43 -12.37 -9.80
CA CYS A 50 -13.04 -11.39 -8.90
C CYS A 50 -13.28 -10.05 -9.60
N VAL A 51 -12.31 -9.54 -10.36
CA VAL A 51 -12.43 -8.25 -11.07
C VAL A 51 -13.52 -8.33 -12.15
N ILE A 52 -13.55 -9.39 -12.95
CA ILE A 52 -14.62 -9.60 -13.94
C ILE A 52 -15.97 -9.76 -13.26
N GLY A 53 -16.04 -10.53 -12.18
CA GLY A 53 -17.27 -10.72 -11.41
C GLY A 53 -17.84 -9.37 -10.94
N LEU A 54 -17.01 -8.51 -10.37
CA LEU A 54 -17.43 -7.16 -9.96
C LEU A 54 -17.84 -6.30 -11.15
N ALA A 55 -17.08 -6.31 -12.25
CA ALA A 55 -17.39 -5.50 -13.44
C ALA A 55 -18.71 -5.92 -14.13
N VAL A 56 -19.09 -7.19 -14.05
CA VAL A 56 -20.36 -7.71 -14.59
C VAL A 56 -21.52 -7.41 -13.63
N LEU A 57 -21.31 -7.54 -12.32
CA LEU A 57 -22.36 -7.33 -11.31
C LEU A 57 -22.66 -5.85 -11.06
N ASP A 58 -21.67 -4.97 -11.20
CA ASP A 58 -21.78 -3.52 -11.01
C ASP A 58 -21.04 -2.78 -12.14
N PRO A 59 -21.66 -2.66 -13.33
CA PRO A 59 -21.03 -2.01 -14.47
C PRO A 59 -20.85 -0.51 -14.23
N ALA A 60 -19.75 0.05 -14.73
CA ALA A 60 -19.42 1.46 -14.55
C ALA A 60 -20.52 2.38 -15.14
N ALA A 61 -20.96 3.35 -14.33
CA ALA A 61 -21.94 4.34 -14.76
C ALA A 61 -21.31 5.37 -15.71
N ILE A 62 -22.06 5.80 -16.71
CA ILE A 62 -21.70 6.92 -17.59
C ILE A 62 -22.32 8.19 -17.03
N GLY A 63 -21.47 9.16 -16.71
CA GLY A 63 -21.90 10.48 -16.23
C GLY A 63 -22.37 11.42 -17.35
N GLU A 64 -22.83 12.60 -16.95
CA GLU A 64 -23.23 13.66 -17.89
C GLU A 64 -22.01 14.25 -18.62
N PRO A 65 -22.18 14.80 -19.84
CA PRO A 65 -21.13 15.53 -20.54
C PRO A 65 -20.60 16.72 -19.70
N ALA A 66 -19.30 16.99 -19.80
CA ALA A 66 -18.68 18.07 -19.05
C ALA A 66 -19.26 19.45 -19.42
N ASN A 67 -19.66 20.23 -18.41
CA ASN A 67 -20.15 21.59 -18.58
C ASN A 67 -19.29 22.58 -17.76
N PRO A 68 -18.48 23.43 -18.40
CA PRO A 68 -17.63 24.40 -17.70
C PRO A 68 -18.38 25.45 -16.87
N PHE A 69 -19.67 25.68 -17.13
CA PHE A 69 -20.48 26.69 -16.46
C PHE A 69 -21.39 26.14 -15.36
N ALA A 70 -21.36 24.82 -15.12
CA ALA A 70 -22.16 24.17 -14.09
C ALA A 70 -21.29 23.26 -13.24
N THR A 71 -21.03 23.67 -11.99
CA THR A 71 -20.32 22.83 -11.01
C THR A 71 -21.31 21.89 -10.31
N PRO A 72 -21.06 20.57 -10.29
CA PRO A 72 -21.93 19.63 -9.58
C PRO A 72 -21.84 19.85 -8.06
N LEU A 73 -22.89 19.44 -7.34
CA LEU A 73 -22.96 19.58 -5.88
C LEU A 73 -21.93 18.71 -5.14
N GLU A 74 -21.63 17.52 -5.67
CA GLU A 74 -20.70 16.57 -5.08
C GLU A 74 -19.46 16.44 -5.98
N ILE A 75 -18.31 16.93 -5.49
CA ILE A 75 -17.02 16.84 -6.18
C ILE A 75 -16.07 16.04 -5.31
N LEU A 76 -15.79 14.81 -5.74
CA LEU A 76 -14.85 13.89 -5.12
C LEU A 76 -13.86 13.36 -6.15
N PRO A 77 -12.58 13.21 -5.79
CA PRO A 77 -11.64 12.45 -6.59
C PRO A 77 -11.89 10.94 -6.40
N GLU A 78 -10.96 10.10 -6.85
CA GLU A 78 -10.97 8.67 -6.54
C GLU A 78 -10.61 8.40 -5.07
N TRP A 79 -11.07 7.26 -4.55
CA TRP A 79 -11.04 6.93 -3.12
C TRP A 79 -9.64 6.97 -2.48
N TYR A 80 -8.59 6.60 -3.22
CA TYR A 80 -7.22 6.63 -2.70
C TYR A 80 -6.63 8.05 -2.60
N PHE A 81 -7.30 9.06 -3.17
CA PHE A 81 -6.94 10.48 -3.03
C PHE A 81 -7.70 11.21 -1.92
N TYR A 82 -8.69 10.57 -1.27
CA TYR A 82 -9.52 11.19 -0.24
C TYR A 82 -8.73 11.79 0.92
N SER A 83 -7.70 11.11 1.44
CA SER A 83 -6.85 11.67 2.51
C SER A 83 -6.18 12.98 2.10
N VAL A 84 -5.64 13.03 0.88
CA VAL A 84 -4.92 14.20 0.36
C VAL A 84 -5.90 15.33 0.02
N PHE A 85 -7.05 14.99 -0.54
CA PHE A 85 -8.13 15.92 -0.82
C PHE A 85 -8.63 16.60 0.47
N GLN A 86 -8.79 15.83 1.55
CA GLN A 86 -9.17 16.36 2.86
C GLN A 86 -8.13 17.37 3.37
N ILE A 87 -6.83 17.07 3.25
CA ILE A 87 -5.76 17.99 3.63
C ILE A 87 -5.82 19.28 2.80
N LEU A 88 -5.99 19.17 1.47
CA LEU A 88 -6.01 20.32 0.57
C LEU A 88 -7.16 21.29 0.84
N ARG A 89 -8.34 20.80 1.24
CA ARG A 89 -9.50 21.66 1.51
C ARG A 89 -9.58 22.18 2.94
N THR A 90 -8.93 21.52 3.90
CA THR A 90 -8.97 21.90 5.33
C THR A 90 -7.87 22.89 5.71
N VAL A 91 -6.71 22.84 5.05
CA VAL A 91 -5.58 23.73 5.35
C VAL A 91 -5.80 25.09 4.68
N PRO A 92 -5.89 26.20 5.45
CA PRO A 92 -6.22 27.51 4.89
C PRO A 92 -5.10 28.09 4.01
N ASN A 93 -3.84 27.75 4.31
CA ASN A 93 -2.70 28.18 3.51
C ASN A 93 -2.44 27.21 2.34
N LYS A 94 -2.64 27.68 1.12
CA LYS A 94 -2.47 26.89 -0.12
C LYS A 94 -1.07 26.28 -0.24
N LEU A 95 -0.02 27.03 0.09
CA LEU A 95 1.35 26.53 0.00
C LEU A 95 1.59 25.39 1.00
N LEU A 96 1.09 25.54 2.23
CA LEU A 96 1.21 24.51 3.26
C LEU A 96 0.46 23.23 2.85
N GLY A 97 -0.74 23.35 2.28
CA GLY A 97 -1.49 22.19 1.77
C GLY A 97 -0.72 21.42 0.69
N VAL A 98 -0.09 22.12 -0.25
CA VAL A 98 0.74 21.50 -1.31
C VAL A 98 1.99 20.83 -0.72
N VAL A 99 2.65 21.46 0.24
CA VAL A 99 3.82 20.89 0.93
C VAL A 99 3.44 19.62 1.69
N LEU A 100 2.30 19.61 2.39
CA LEU A 100 1.82 18.41 3.10
C LEU A 100 1.47 17.28 2.14
N MET A 101 0.85 17.58 1.00
CA MET A 101 0.57 16.61 -0.05
C MET A 101 1.86 15.97 -0.59
N ALA A 102 2.83 16.80 -0.98
CA ALA A 102 4.14 16.32 -1.47
C ALA A 102 4.95 15.60 -0.38
N GLY A 103 4.70 15.95 0.88
CA GLY A 103 5.31 15.35 2.06
C GLY A 103 4.97 13.87 2.25
N VAL A 104 3.83 13.39 1.74
CA VAL A 104 3.45 11.96 1.85
C VAL A 104 4.44 11.05 1.11
N PRO A 105 4.63 11.16 -0.23
CA PRO A 105 5.61 10.33 -0.93
C PRO A 105 7.06 10.64 -0.50
N ALA A 106 7.38 11.91 -0.23
CA ALA A 106 8.73 12.28 0.22
C ALA A 106 9.08 11.64 1.58
N GLY A 107 8.14 11.65 2.52
CA GLY A 107 8.30 11.02 3.84
C GLY A 107 8.45 9.50 3.73
N LEU A 108 7.65 8.84 2.88
CA LEU A 108 7.75 7.41 2.62
C LEU A 108 9.11 7.01 2.05
N LEU A 109 9.68 7.82 1.16
CA LEU A 109 11.03 7.59 0.62
C LEU A 109 12.12 7.65 1.68
N LEU A 110 11.92 8.43 2.75
CA LEU A 110 12.89 8.58 3.84
C LEU A 110 12.83 7.45 4.88
N VAL A 111 11.76 6.65 4.91
CA VAL A 111 11.56 5.55 5.89
C VAL A 111 12.76 4.62 6.00
N PRO A 112 13.30 4.00 4.92
CA PRO A 112 14.42 3.07 5.06
C PRO A 112 15.70 3.73 5.60
N PHE A 113 15.87 5.04 5.42
CA PHE A 113 17.03 5.78 5.92
C PHE A 113 16.86 6.15 7.40
N ILE A 114 15.65 6.51 7.83
CA ILE A 114 15.33 6.80 9.23
C ILE A 114 15.40 5.53 10.07
N GLU A 115 14.89 4.41 9.56
CA GLU A 115 14.77 3.16 10.31
C GLU A 115 16.04 2.29 10.29
N ASN A 116 17.08 2.69 9.57
CA ASN A 116 18.37 1.97 9.48
C ASN A 116 19.16 1.93 10.81
N ILE A 117 18.62 2.53 11.88
CA ILE A 117 19.22 2.51 13.22
C ILE A 117 19.27 1.09 13.79
N ASN A 118 18.33 0.21 13.41
CA ASN A 118 18.27 -1.17 13.88
C ASN A 118 18.08 -2.17 12.72
N LYS A 119 18.53 -3.42 12.93
CA LYS A 119 18.43 -4.52 11.95
C LYS A 119 17.21 -5.42 12.17
N PHE A 120 16.35 -5.08 13.14
CA PHE A 120 15.22 -5.94 13.48
C PHE A 120 14.14 -5.86 12.39
N GLN A 121 13.58 -7.00 11.99
CA GLN A 121 12.50 -7.05 10.99
C GLN A 121 11.12 -7.28 11.63
N ASN A 122 11.09 -7.92 12.80
CA ASN A 122 9.84 -8.22 13.50
C ASN A 122 9.24 -6.93 14.12
N PRO A 123 7.97 -6.56 13.81
CA PRO A 123 7.30 -5.37 14.38
C PRO A 123 7.32 -5.31 15.92
N PHE A 124 7.17 -6.46 16.60
CA PHE A 124 7.20 -6.53 18.07
C PHE A 124 8.56 -6.14 18.66
N ARG A 125 9.64 -6.20 17.87
CA ARG A 125 10.98 -5.75 18.26
C ARG A 125 11.27 -4.30 17.87
N ARG A 126 10.29 -3.63 17.25
CA ARG A 126 10.36 -2.24 16.78
C ARG A 126 9.10 -1.48 17.23
N PRO A 127 8.88 -1.34 18.56
CA PRO A 127 7.64 -0.80 19.10
C PRO A 127 7.37 0.63 18.64
N VAL A 128 8.40 1.50 18.62
CA VAL A 128 8.23 2.91 18.19
C VAL A 128 7.78 3.02 16.74
N ALA A 129 8.48 2.35 15.82
CA ALA A 129 8.13 2.34 14.39
C ALA A 129 6.73 1.78 14.16
N THR A 130 6.39 0.68 14.84
CA THR A 130 5.07 0.03 14.73
C THR A 130 3.96 0.96 15.22
N THR A 131 4.15 1.65 16.35
CA THR A 131 3.16 2.62 16.87
C THR A 131 2.99 3.81 15.93
N VAL A 132 4.08 4.35 15.36
CA VAL A 132 4.00 5.45 14.39
C VAL A 132 3.27 5.01 13.11
N PHE A 133 3.53 3.81 12.63
CA PHE A 133 2.82 3.22 11.49
C PHE A 133 1.32 3.02 11.78
N LEU A 134 0.97 2.46 12.93
CA LEU A 134 -0.44 2.28 13.30
C LEU A 134 -1.16 3.63 13.44
N PHE A 135 -0.50 4.62 14.05
CA PHE A 135 -1.03 5.96 14.15
C PHE A 135 -1.23 6.60 12.78
N SER A 136 -0.28 6.47 11.85
CA SER A 136 -0.43 7.03 10.50
C SER A 136 -1.54 6.36 9.69
N VAL A 137 -1.77 5.06 9.89
CA VAL A 137 -2.91 4.33 9.31
C VAL A 137 -4.23 4.87 9.87
N VAL A 138 -4.33 5.03 11.19
CA VAL A 138 -5.55 5.57 11.83
C VAL A 138 -5.84 6.99 11.35
N VAL A 139 -4.82 7.86 11.28
CA VAL A 139 -4.97 9.23 10.75
C VAL A 139 -5.41 9.21 9.28
N SER A 140 -4.82 8.33 8.46
CA SER A 140 -5.18 8.20 7.05
C SER A 140 -6.64 7.76 6.87
N VAL A 141 -7.10 6.75 7.63
CA VAL A 141 -8.49 6.28 7.60
C VAL A 141 -9.45 7.36 8.10
N TRP A 142 -9.08 8.07 9.16
CA TRP A 142 -9.88 9.19 9.67
C TRP A 142 -10.03 10.29 8.62
N LEU A 143 -8.95 10.73 7.98
CA LEU A 143 -9.00 11.72 6.90
C LEU A 143 -9.84 11.25 5.70
N ASN A 144 -9.77 9.96 5.35
CA ASN A 144 -10.64 9.37 4.33
C ASN A 144 -12.12 9.52 4.68
N HIS A 145 -12.50 9.15 5.92
CA HIS A 145 -13.89 9.21 6.36
C HIS A 145 -14.41 10.66 6.40
N GLU A 146 -13.63 11.59 6.96
CA GLU A 146 -13.98 13.02 6.99
C GLU A 146 -14.13 13.62 5.58
N SER A 147 -13.38 13.10 4.60
CA SER A 147 -13.49 13.54 3.21
C SER A 147 -14.93 13.38 2.67
N VAL A 148 -15.55 12.26 3.00
CA VAL A 148 -16.91 11.87 2.56
C VAL A 148 -17.97 12.51 3.45
N LEU A 149 -17.79 12.49 4.77
CA LEU A 149 -18.77 12.99 5.73
C LEU A 149 -19.14 14.45 5.48
N TRP A 150 -18.15 15.30 5.20
CA TRP A 150 -18.39 16.72 4.93
C TRP A 150 -19.34 16.97 3.76
N ILE A 151 -19.29 16.12 2.72
CA ILE A 151 -20.15 16.25 1.53
C ILE A 151 -21.57 15.81 1.86
N LEU A 152 -21.72 14.73 2.63
CA LEU A 152 -23.03 14.30 3.11
C LEU A 152 -23.68 15.35 4.03
N ALA A 153 -22.89 16.06 4.83
CA ALA A 153 -23.36 17.11 5.73
C ALA A 153 -23.68 18.45 5.03
N SER A 154 -23.22 18.64 3.79
CA SER A 154 -23.50 19.84 2.98
C SER A 154 -24.78 19.73 2.13
N LYS A 155 -25.52 18.62 2.24
CA LYS A 155 -26.86 18.43 1.65
C LYS A 155 -27.93 18.88 2.63
#